data_AF-A0A0A9HB04-F1
#
_entry.id   AF-A0A0A9HB04-F1
#
_cell.length_a   1.000
_cell.length_b   1.000
_cell.length_c   1.000
_cell.angle_alpha   90.00
_cell.angle_beta   90.00
_cell.angle_gamma   90.00
#
_symmetry.space_group_name_H-M   'P 1'
#
loop_
_entity.id
_entity.type
_entity.pdbx_description
1 polymer ?
#
loop_
_entity_poly.entity_id
_entity_poly.type
_entity_poly.pdbx_seq_one_letter_code
_entity_poly.pdbx_strand_id
1 'polypeptide(L)' 'MEDQDYLGEIEILQDYLEKVRTILKPGCTREILKAAISSIASVNDVLKVMSVPLNAERPLYHFN' A
#
# COMPACT_ATOMS: atom_id res chain seq x y z
N MET A 1 -17.94 11.90 8.19
CA MET A 1 -18.10 10.50 8.64
C MET A 1 -17.20 9.62 7.78
N GLU A 2 -17.32 9.67 6.45
CA GLU A 2 -16.41 8.94 5.52
C GLU A 2 -14.92 9.31 5.64
N ASP A 3 -14.56 10.59 5.79
CA ASP A 3 -13.14 10.97 5.93
C ASP A 3 -12.48 10.40 7.20
N GLN A 4 -13.28 10.13 8.23
CA GLN A 4 -12.81 9.54 9.49
C GLN A 4 -12.50 8.05 9.31
N ASP A 5 -13.32 7.34 8.54
CA ASP A 5 -13.09 5.94 8.19
C ASP A 5 -11.87 5.80 7.28
N TYR A 6 -11.68 6.71 6.31
CA TYR A 6 -10.50 6.73 5.43
C TYR A 6 -9.19 6.95 6.21
N LEU A 7 -9.18 7.89 7.17
CA LEU A 7 -8.01 8.10 8.00
C LEU A 7 -7.70 6.87 8.87
N GLY A 8 -8.73 6.23 9.42
CA GLY A 8 -8.60 4.98 10.19
C GLY A 8 -8.06 3.82 9.36
N GLU A 9 -8.48 3.69 8.10
CA GLU A 9 -7.94 2.69 7.17
C GLU A 9 -6.44 2.92 6.88
N ILE A 10 -6.02 4.17 6.75
CA ILE A 10 -4.60 4.53 6.60
C ILE A 10 -3.81 4.15 7.86
N GLU A 11 -4.34 4.43 9.06
CA GLU A 11 -3.68 4.09 10.32
C GLU A 11 -3.52 2.57 10.47
N ILE A 12 -4.54 1.78 10.10
CA ILE A 12 -4.47 0.32 10.10
C ILE A 12 -3.38 -0.18 9.15
N LEU A 13 -3.28 0.40 7.94
CA LEU A 13 -2.22 0.06 6.99
C LEU A 13 -0.83 0.36 7.57
N GLN A 14 -0.66 1.50 8.24
CA GLN A 14 0.60 1.86 8.89
C GLN A 14 0.96 0.87 10.02
N ASP A 15 0.00 0.43 10.82
CA ASP A 15 0.23 -0.55 11.91
C ASP A 15 0.70 -1.92 11.38
N TYR A 16 0.16 -2.37 10.24
CA TYR A 16 0.65 -3.59 9.58
C TYR A 16 2.08 -3.45 9.05
N LEU A 17 2.44 -2.29 8.49
CA LEU A 17 3.81 -2.05 8.03
C LEU A 17 4.82 -2.04 9.19
N GLU A 18 4.45 -1.46 10.33
CA GLU A 18 5.31 -1.48 11.53
C GLU A 18 5.48 -2.90 12.08
N LYS A 19 4.43 -3.74 12.07
CA LYS A 19 4.54 -5.17 12.43
C LYS A 19 5.57 -5.89 11.54
N VAL A 20 5.53 -5.68 10.23
CA VAL A 20 6.52 -6.26 9.31
C VAL A 20 7.95 -5.79 9.65
N ARG A 21 8.11 -4.52 10.00
CA ARG A 21 9.40 -3.97 10.44
C ARG A 21 9.89 -4.64 11.73
N THR A 22 9.01 -4.91 12.70
CA THR A 22 9.39 -5.62 13.94
C THR A 22 9.78 -7.08 13.73
N ILE A 23 9.32 -7.72 12.64
CA ILE A 23 9.71 -9.08 12.24
C ILE A 23 11.12 -9.05 11.64
N LEU A 24 11.47 -8.00 10.90
CA LEU A 24 12.78 -7.83 10.24
C LEU A 24 13.86 -7.23 11.15
N LYS A 25 14.04 -7.82 12.34
CA LYS A 25 15.13 -7.41 13.23
C LYS A 25 16.50 -7.70 12.60
N PRO A 26 17.52 -6.86 12.88
CA PRO A 26 18.90 -7.20 12.58
C PRO A 26 19.24 -8.58 13.16
N GLY A 27 19.69 -9.52 12.30
CA GLY A 27 19.97 -10.90 12.69
C GLY A 27 18.95 -11.94 12.22
N CYS A 28 17.91 -11.57 11.47
CA CYS A 28 17.05 -12.54 10.79
C CYS A 28 17.81 -13.34 9.70
N THR A 29 17.33 -14.55 9.39
CA THR A 29 17.95 -15.37 8.35
C THR A 29 17.73 -14.76 6.96
N ARG A 30 18.60 -15.13 6.01
CA ARG A 30 18.52 -14.63 4.62
C ARG A 30 17.19 -14.99 3.96
N GLU A 31 16.65 -16.16 4.27
CA GLU A 31 15.39 -16.67 3.75
C GLU A 31 14.21 -15.83 4.25
N ILE A 32 14.20 -15.49 5.55
CA ILE A 32 13.17 -14.64 6.16
C ILE A 32 13.23 -13.24 5.55
N LEU A 33 14.44 -12.68 5.39
CA LEU A 33 14.62 -11.37 4.76
C LEU A 33 14.13 -11.37 3.32
N LYS A 34 14.47 -12.39 2.53
CA LYS A 34 14.04 -12.53 1.13
C LYS A 34 12.52 -12.63 1.04
N ALA A 35 11.90 -13.46 1.87
CA ALA A 35 10.45 -13.62 1.90
C ALA A 35 9.75 -12.29 2.22
N ALA A 36 10.23 -11.56 3.23
CA ALA A 36 9.63 -10.28 3.60
C ALA A 36 9.78 -9.21 2.51
N ILE A 37 10.95 -9.09 1.88
CA ILE A 37 11.17 -8.16 0.75
C ILE A 37 10.20 -8.50 -0.39
N SER A 38 10.09 -9.77 -0.77
CA SER A 38 9.17 -10.20 -1.83
C SER A 38 7.71 -9.89 -1.50
N SER A 39 7.28 -10.10 -0.25
CA SER A 39 5.92 -9.78 0.20
C SER A 39 5.63 -8.28 0.16
N ILE A 40 6.54 -7.44 0.66
CA ILE A 40 6.37 -5.97 0.64
C ILE A 40 6.35 -5.45 -0.81
N ALA A 41 7.22 -5.96 -1.67
CA ALA A 41 7.24 -5.60 -3.09
C ALA A 41 5.89 -5.91 -3.76
N SER A 42 5.31 -7.09 -3.50
CA SER A 42 4.00 -7.47 -4.04
C SER A 42 2.87 -6.56 -3.54
N VAL A 43 2.86 -6.19 -2.25
CA VAL A 43 1.87 -5.25 -1.71
C VAL A 43 2.01 -3.87 -2.36
N ASN A 44 3.24 -3.39 -2.50
CA ASN A 44 3.52 -2.11 -3.15
C ASN A 44 3.05 -2.10 -4.63
N ASP A 45 3.23 -3.20 -5.35
CA ASP A 45 2.77 -3.30 -6.75
C ASP A 45 1.23 -3.25 -6.84
N VAL A 46 0.52 -3.93 -5.95
CA VAL A 46 -0.95 -3.87 -5.88
C VAL A 46 -1.43 -2.46 -5.55
N LEU A 47 -0.86 -1.83 -4.51
CA LEU A 47 -1.20 -0.46 -4.13
C LEU A 47 -0.91 0.53 -5.26
N LYS A 48 0.18 0.31 -6.02
CA LYS A 48 0.51 1.14 -7.18
C LYS A 48 -0.55 1.06 -8.28
N VAL A 49 -1.07 -0.14 -8.57
CA VAL A 49 -2.19 -0.32 -9.52
C VAL A 49 -3.45 0.38 -9.01
N MET A 50 -3.75 0.28 -7.72
CA MET A 50 -4.92 0.91 -7.10
C MET A 50 -4.79 2.43 -6.96
N SER A 51 -3.57 2.97 -6.87
CA SER A 51 -3.30 4.40 -6.75
C SER A 51 -3.52 5.18 -8.06
N VAL A 52 -3.77 4.47 -9.17
CA VAL A 52 -4.13 5.11 -10.43
C VAL A 52 -5.51 5.77 -10.24
N PRO A 53 -5.61 7.10 -10.35
CA PRO A 53 -6.89 7.76 -10.17
C PRO A 53 -7.87 7.28 -11.24
N LEU A 54 -9.04 6.80 -10.82
CA LEU A 54 -10.17 6.40 -11.67
C LEU A 54 -10.61 7.48 -12.68
N ASN A 55 -10.12 8.72 -12.55
CA ASN A 55 -10.51 9.88 -13.35
C ASN A 55 -9.52 10.26 -14.48
N ALA A 56 -8.53 9.41 -14.81
CA ALA A 56 -7.70 9.65 -15.99
C ALA A 56 -8.46 9.44 -17.33
N GLU A 57 -9.70 8.94 -17.28
CA GLU A 57 -10.60 8.82 -18.44
C GLU A 57 -11.84 9.71 -18.26
N ARG A 58 -11.67 11.03 -18.21
CA ARG A 58 -12.71 11.92 -18.75
C ARG A 58 -12.23 12.46 -20.09
N PRO A 59 -12.72 11.93 -21.23
CA PRO A 59 -12.69 12.72 -22.45
C PRO A 59 -13.49 13.97 -22.17
N LEU A 60 -12.84 15.13 -22.20
CA LEU A 60 -13.48 16.43 -22.18
C LEU A 60 -14.31 16.56 -23.47
N TYR A 61 -15.50 15.96 -23.50
CA TYR A 61 -16.52 16.35 -24.46
C TYR A 61 -17.05 17.71 -24.02
N HIS A 62 -16.38 18.74 -24.52
CA HIS A 62 -16.93 20.08 -24.59
C HIS A 62 -18.08 20.04 -25.62
N PHE A 63 -19.32 20.07 -25.15
CA PHE A 63 -20.46 20.39 -26.00
C PHE A 63 -21.03 21.74 -25.57
N ASN A 64 -20.79 22.70 -26.47
CA ASN A 64 -21.38 24.03 -26.67
C ASN A 64 -21.15 25.10 -25.60
#